data_AF-A0A8J3JGM8-F1
#
_entry.id   AF-A0A8J3JGM8-F1
#
_cell.length_a   1.000
_cell.length_b   1.000
_cell.length_c   1.000
_cell.angle_alpha   90.00
_cell.angle_beta   90.00
_cell.angle_gamma   90.00
#
_symmetry.space_group_name_H-M   'P 1'
#
loop_
_entity.id
_entity.type
_entity.pdbx_description
1 polymer ?
#
loop_
_entity_poly.entity_id
_entity_poly.type
_entity_poly.pdbx_seq_one_letter_code
_entity_poly.pdbx_strand_id
1 'polypeptide(L)'
;MLTLPMPHAPARPTSDLLACYPDMAPLSQALKARDWAAVESYFEQLPAEHDPSISVGLVAGTKGVETFLQQQSFSPLQGTLLGARLVRQGWQARSAARAALVTRAEFVVFHEHLHRADALLSQVTKEQPGNVAAWTERVRISRGLGLGIKQTRARYEWAAQARPHPYMAQTQLLQQLCPKWGGSLAAMHAFARECAEQAPGGSLNAAIIAEAHFEHTGEVRSSRVLRDQEYVDRVLWAIARSAGHPDFQPVHGWVSALGYLTAAASLVGRHREAAELFSALGNRVNPHALDTSTFRMSSAWARMRGRRQGAPLVAVSPHRPAPPVPAEQPVPEQDLPVGLARPGRAVAIEVALLTAFLIGGGWYLGSAAGAWTPEDGKTAQYALVALMIALAAGALRVFFVFLLRLHRGHW
;
A
#
# COMPACT_ATOMS: atom_id res chain seq x y z
N MET A 1 -52.39 -12.62 -14.35
CA MET A 1 -50.92 -12.84 -14.27
C MET A 1 -50.26 -11.51 -13.97
N LEU A 2 -49.84 -11.29 -12.73
CA LEU A 2 -49.04 -10.11 -12.34
C LEU A 2 -47.60 -10.36 -12.80
N THR A 3 -47.16 -9.66 -13.84
CA THR A 3 -45.75 -9.58 -14.23
C THR A 3 -45.00 -8.82 -13.16
N LEU A 4 -44.28 -9.54 -12.29
CA LEU A 4 -43.28 -8.94 -11.42
C LEU A 4 -42.21 -8.27 -12.30
N PRO A 5 -41.83 -7.01 -12.02
CA PRO A 5 -40.75 -6.37 -12.77
C PRO A 5 -39.49 -7.21 -12.64
N MET A 6 -38.90 -7.56 -13.78
CA MET A 6 -37.60 -8.23 -13.82
C MET A 6 -36.59 -7.36 -13.07
N PRO A 7 -35.84 -7.90 -12.09
CA PRO A 7 -34.82 -7.13 -11.40
C PRO A 7 -33.84 -6.58 -12.44
N HIS A 8 -33.63 -5.26 -12.45
CA HIS A 8 -32.65 -4.63 -13.33
C HIS A 8 -31.31 -5.37 -13.23
N ALA A 9 -30.76 -5.72 -14.40
CA ALA A 9 -29.43 -6.33 -14.48
C ALA A 9 -28.46 -5.48 -13.66
N PRO A 10 -27.76 -6.08 -12.69
CA PRO A 10 -27.18 -5.26 -11.65
C PRO A 10 -25.92 -4.61 -12.22
N ALA A 11 -25.82 -3.27 -12.12
CA ALA A 11 -24.80 -2.46 -12.80
C ALA A 11 -23.38 -3.02 -12.62
N ARG A 12 -22.53 -2.93 -13.65
CA ARG A 12 -21.16 -3.46 -13.61
C ARG A 12 -20.36 -2.83 -12.46
N PRO A 13 -19.47 -3.59 -11.79
CA PRO A 13 -18.52 -3.01 -10.85
C PRO A 13 -17.77 -1.84 -11.48
N THR A 14 -17.60 -0.74 -10.75
CA THR A 14 -16.85 0.43 -11.21
C THR A 14 -15.85 0.90 -10.16
N SER A 15 -14.61 1.10 -10.59
CA SER A 15 -13.55 1.79 -9.85
C SER A 15 -13.31 3.20 -10.41
N ASP A 16 -14.17 3.67 -11.32
CA ASP A 16 -14.10 5.04 -11.83
C ASP A 16 -14.33 6.03 -10.69
N LEU A 17 -13.39 6.97 -10.52
CA LEU A 17 -13.41 7.92 -9.42
C LEU A 17 -14.60 8.86 -9.51
N LEU A 18 -15.04 9.25 -10.71
CA LEU A 18 -16.20 10.14 -10.87
C LEU A 18 -17.52 9.43 -10.57
N ALA A 19 -17.61 8.13 -10.85
CA ALA A 19 -18.74 7.32 -10.39
C ALA A 19 -18.74 7.12 -8.86
N CYS A 20 -17.54 7.08 -8.24
CA CYS A 20 -17.38 6.95 -6.80
C CYS A 20 -17.66 8.26 -6.05
N TYR A 21 -17.25 9.39 -6.62
CA TYR A 21 -17.28 10.73 -6.05
C TYR A 21 -17.79 11.74 -7.10
N PRO A 22 -19.12 11.83 -7.29
CA PRO A 22 -19.72 12.68 -8.33
C PRO A 22 -19.46 14.18 -8.12
N ASP A 23 -19.20 14.60 -6.88
CA ASP A 23 -18.83 15.95 -6.47
C ASP A 23 -17.51 16.42 -7.11
N MET A 24 -16.66 15.52 -7.59
CA MET A 24 -15.45 15.86 -8.33
C MET A 24 -15.68 16.16 -9.83
N ALA A 25 -16.93 16.13 -10.31
CA ALA A 25 -17.25 16.43 -11.71
C ALA A 25 -16.78 17.83 -12.17
N PRO A 26 -16.93 18.92 -11.36
CA PRO A 26 -16.39 20.24 -11.71
C PRO A 26 -14.87 20.22 -11.91
N LEU A 27 -14.13 19.52 -11.04
CA LEU A 27 -12.68 19.35 -11.20
C LEU A 27 -12.35 18.65 -12.51
N SER A 28 -13.06 17.56 -12.86
CA SER A 28 -12.85 16.88 -14.15
C SER A 28 -13.12 17.80 -15.35
N GLN A 29 -14.17 18.63 -15.28
CA GLN A 29 -14.50 19.57 -16.33
C GLN A 29 -13.40 20.65 -16.47
N ALA A 30 -12.92 21.20 -15.36
CA ALA A 30 -11.83 22.17 -15.35
C ALA A 30 -10.55 21.61 -15.98
N LEU A 31 -10.18 20.36 -15.65
CA LEU A 31 -9.04 19.68 -16.26
C LEU A 31 -9.19 19.48 -17.77
N LYS A 32 -10.38 19.13 -18.25
CA LYS A 32 -10.67 18.99 -19.70
C LYS A 32 -10.60 20.33 -20.42
N ALA A 33 -11.10 21.39 -19.80
CA ALA A 33 -11.04 22.75 -20.32
C ALA A 33 -9.65 23.39 -20.19
N ARG A 34 -8.73 22.77 -19.43
CA ARG A 34 -7.44 23.35 -19.04
C ARG A 34 -7.60 24.70 -18.35
N ASP A 35 -8.64 24.81 -17.53
CA ASP A 35 -8.96 26.00 -16.75
C ASP A 35 -8.28 25.93 -15.37
N TRP A 36 -7.17 26.64 -15.21
CA TRP A 36 -6.40 26.63 -13.96
C TRP A 36 -7.14 27.29 -12.81
N ALA A 37 -7.83 28.41 -13.08
CA ALA A 37 -8.58 29.13 -12.05
C ALA A 37 -9.73 28.28 -11.50
N ALA A 38 -10.41 27.50 -12.36
CA ALA A 38 -11.44 26.57 -11.90
C ALA A 38 -10.87 25.38 -11.10
N VAL A 39 -9.64 24.92 -11.40
CA VAL A 39 -8.94 23.91 -10.58
C VAL A 39 -8.62 24.48 -9.20
N GLU A 40 -8.06 25.68 -9.13
CA GLU A 40 -7.77 26.37 -7.85
C GLU A 40 -9.04 26.53 -7.02
N SER A 41 -10.08 27.10 -7.64
CA SER A 41 -11.38 27.34 -7.00
C SER A 41 -12.01 26.06 -6.44
N TYR A 42 -11.89 24.93 -7.14
CA TYR A 42 -12.37 23.64 -6.63
C TYR A 42 -11.63 23.23 -5.34
N PHE A 43 -10.30 23.34 -5.29
CA PHE A 43 -9.54 22.92 -4.11
C PHE A 43 -9.72 23.89 -2.94
N GLU A 44 -9.93 25.17 -3.19
CA GLU A 44 -10.27 26.17 -2.17
C GLU A 44 -11.64 25.91 -1.53
N GLN A 45 -12.60 25.43 -2.32
CA GLN A 45 -13.97 25.15 -1.87
C GLN A 45 -14.18 23.72 -1.39
N LEU A 46 -13.16 22.86 -1.44
CA LEU A 46 -13.27 21.48 -1.00
C LEU A 46 -13.61 21.45 0.51
N PRO A 47 -14.74 20.84 0.92
CA PRO A 47 -15.13 20.82 2.33
C PRO A 47 -14.06 20.15 3.20
N ALA A 48 -13.86 20.67 4.41
CA ALA A 48 -12.74 20.30 5.28
C ALA A 48 -12.75 18.81 5.66
N GLU A 49 -13.93 18.18 5.72
CA GLU A 49 -14.11 16.74 5.98
C GLU A 49 -13.56 15.85 4.85
N HIS A 50 -13.46 16.36 3.62
CA HIS A 50 -12.89 15.63 2.49
C HIS A 50 -11.36 15.72 2.50
N ASP A 51 -10.69 14.56 2.46
CA ASP A 51 -9.24 14.52 2.27
C ASP A 51 -8.90 14.89 0.81
N PRO A 52 -8.12 15.96 0.56
CA PRO A 52 -7.78 16.40 -0.79
C PRO A 52 -7.02 15.35 -1.59
N SER A 53 -6.40 14.36 -0.95
CA SER A 53 -5.62 13.31 -1.62
C SER A 53 -6.42 12.52 -2.66
N ILE A 54 -7.75 12.40 -2.49
CA ILE A 54 -8.62 11.74 -3.48
C ILE A 54 -8.78 12.60 -4.75
N SER A 55 -9.02 13.90 -4.57
CA SER A 55 -9.10 14.87 -5.68
C SER A 55 -7.75 15.03 -6.38
N VAL A 56 -6.65 15.07 -5.64
CA VAL A 56 -5.28 15.02 -6.19
C VAL A 56 -5.06 13.73 -7.00
N GLY A 57 -5.57 12.60 -6.51
CA GLY A 57 -5.55 11.32 -7.21
C GLY A 57 -6.29 11.34 -8.55
N LEU A 58 -7.44 12.04 -8.64
CA LEU A 58 -8.16 12.26 -9.91
C LEU A 58 -7.32 13.08 -10.89
N VAL A 59 -6.70 14.17 -10.43
CA VAL A 59 -5.82 15.00 -11.27
C VAL A 59 -4.65 14.16 -11.79
N ALA A 60 -3.87 13.53 -10.90
CA ALA A 60 -2.77 12.64 -11.28
C ALA A 60 -3.22 11.49 -12.21
N GLY A 61 -4.47 11.05 -12.01
CA GLY A 61 -5.24 10.11 -12.80
C GLY A 61 -5.32 10.45 -14.29
N THR A 62 -5.45 11.74 -14.59
CA THR A 62 -5.76 12.30 -15.91
C THR A 62 -4.53 12.26 -16.81
N LYS A 63 -4.62 11.52 -17.92
CA LYS A 63 -3.52 11.38 -18.88
C LYS A 63 -3.21 12.72 -19.53
N GLY A 64 -1.92 13.08 -19.60
CA GLY A 64 -1.45 14.31 -20.26
C GLY A 64 -1.56 15.59 -19.43
N VAL A 65 -2.17 15.53 -18.23
CA VAL A 65 -2.36 16.69 -17.35
C VAL A 65 -1.05 17.38 -16.96
N GLU A 66 0.07 16.65 -16.94
CA GLU A 66 1.41 17.15 -16.64
C GLU A 66 1.78 18.35 -17.54
N THR A 67 1.41 18.31 -18.82
CA THR A 67 1.71 19.39 -19.77
C THR A 67 0.96 20.68 -19.43
N PHE A 68 -0.27 20.55 -18.97
CA PHE A 68 -1.09 21.67 -18.51
C PHE A 68 -0.56 22.23 -17.18
N LEU A 69 -0.22 21.36 -16.23
CA LEU A 69 0.30 21.76 -14.92
C LEU A 69 1.67 22.43 -15.03
N GLN A 70 2.54 21.99 -15.94
CA GLN A 70 3.88 22.56 -16.15
C GLN A 70 3.88 23.97 -16.74
N GLN A 71 2.76 24.40 -17.36
CA GLN A 71 2.61 25.75 -17.89
C GLN A 71 2.23 26.77 -16.81
N GLN A 72 1.76 26.30 -15.66
CA GLN A 72 1.35 27.17 -14.57
C GLN A 72 2.56 27.63 -13.77
N SER A 73 2.50 28.86 -13.24
CA SER A 73 3.46 29.31 -12.25
C SER A 73 3.41 28.39 -11.02
N PHE A 74 4.57 28.18 -10.40
CA PHE A 74 4.62 27.36 -9.20
C PHE A 74 3.76 27.97 -8.10
N SER A 75 2.90 27.13 -7.52
CA SER A 75 2.17 27.36 -6.28
C SER A 75 2.16 26.05 -5.48
N PRO A 76 1.92 26.06 -4.16
CA PRO A 76 1.82 24.81 -3.39
C PRO A 76 0.79 23.82 -3.96
N LEU A 77 -0.34 24.31 -4.49
CA LEU A 77 -1.33 23.46 -5.16
C LEU A 77 -0.77 22.87 -6.46
N GLN A 78 -0.23 23.70 -7.36
CA GLN A 78 0.39 23.26 -8.61
C GLN A 78 1.47 22.21 -8.36
N GLY A 79 2.36 22.45 -7.40
CA GLY A 79 3.44 21.55 -7.04
C GLY A 79 2.93 20.23 -6.47
N THR A 80 1.84 20.26 -5.68
CA THR A 80 1.18 19.05 -5.17
C THR A 80 0.61 18.21 -6.31
N LEU A 81 -0.13 18.84 -7.23
CA LEU A 81 -0.79 18.16 -8.35
C LEU A 81 0.23 17.57 -9.33
N LEU A 82 1.25 18.34 -9.69
CA LEU A 82 2.31 17.87 -10.58
C LEU A 82 3.17 16.79 -9.89
N GLY A 83 3.47 16.95 -8.60
CA GLY A 83 4.18 15.95 -7.81
C GLY A 83 3.44 14.61 -7.80
N ALA A 84 2.14 14.60 -7.47
CA ALA A 84 1.32 13.40 -7.50
C ALA A 84 1.24 12.77 -8.90
N ARG A 85 1.17 13.57 -9.96
CA ARG A 85 1.20 13.10 -11.35
C ARG A 85 2.51 12.39 -11.69
N LEU A 86 3.65 12.97 -11.29
CA LEU A 86 4.96 12.37 -11.47
C LEU A 86 5.09 11.06 -10.69
N VAL A 87 4.61 11.00 -9.44
CA VAL A 87 4.54 9.75 -8.67
C VAL A 87 3.79 8.69 -9.44
N ARG A 88 2.60 9.02 -9.93
CA ARG A 88 1.77 8.08 -10.70
C ARG A 88 2.46 7.63 -12.00
N GLN A 89 3.11 8.52 -12.74
CA GLN A 89 3.88 8.15 -13.93
C GLN A 89 5.02 7.18 -13.59
N GLY A 90 5.72 7.41 -12.47
CA GLY A 90 6.72 6.46 -11.97
C GLY A 90 6.13 5.07 -11.75
N TRP A 91 5.05 4.96 -10.97
CA TRP A 91 4.43 3.65 -10.70
C TRP A 91 3.87 2.97 -11.96
N GLN A 92 3.43 3.74 -12.96
CA GLN A 92 2.99 3.21 -14.25
C GLN A 92 4.18 2.66 -15.06
N ALA A 93 5.32 3.35 -15.06
CA ALA A 93 6.54 2.93 -15.76
C ALA A 93 7.12 1.63 -15.19
N ARG A 94 7.02 1.41 -13.87
CA ARG A 94 7.52 0.19 -13.22
C ARG A 94 6.72 -1.07 -13.57
N SER A 95 5.57 -0.93 -14.23
CA SER A 95 4.52 -1.97 -14.39
C SER A 95 4.08 -2.56 -13.04
N ALA A 96 2.94 -3.25 -12.99
CA ALA A 96 2.50 -3.92 -11.76
C ALA A 96 3.30 -5.20 -11.43
N ALA A 97 4.34 -5.51 -12.23
CA ALA A 97 5.16 -6.70 -12.04
C ALA A 97 5.96 -6.61 -10.72
N ARG A 98 6.19 -7.76 -10.07
CA ARG A 98 7.07 -7.84 -8.90
C ARG A 98 8.44 -7.24 -9.23
N ALA A 99 9.13 -6.67 -8.24
CA ALA A 99 10.45 -6.03 -8.43
C ALA A 99 11.47 -6.89 -9.20
N ALA A 100 11.37 -8.22 -9.13
CA ALA A 100 12.22 -9.18 -9.84
C ALA A 100 11.96 -9.28 -11.36
N LEU A 101 10.92 -8.63 -11.89
CA LEU A 101 10.50 -8.70 -13.29
C LEU A 101 10.54 -7.34 -14.00
N VAL A 102 11.06 -6.30 -13.32
CA VAL A 102 11.18 -4.95 -13.87
C VAL A 102 12.51 -4.84 -14.60
N THR A 103 12.50 -4.38 -15.85
CA THR A 103 13.72 -4.15 -16.62
C THR A 103 14.53 -3.00 -16.02
N ARG A 104 15.85 -2.99 -16.27
CA ARG A 104 16.74 -1.90 -15.81
C ARG A 104 16.26 -0.53 -16.33
N ALA A 105 15.74 -0.46 -17.55
CA ALA A 105 15.25 0.79 -18.16
C ALA A 105 13.98 1.31 -17.47
N GLU A 106 13.00 0.43 -17.20
CA GLU A 106 11.78 0.79 -16.44
C GLU A 106 12.12 1.28 -15.03
N PHE A 107 13.14 0.69 -14.40
CA PHE A 107 13.59 1.09 -13.06
C PHE A 107 14.24 2.47 -13.03
N VAL A 108 14.99 2.84 -14.08
CA VAL A 108 15.58 4.19 -14.22
C VAL A 108 14.47 5.24 -14.35
N VAL A 109 13.53 5.04 -15.29
CA VAL A 109 12.41 5.96 -15.51
C VAL A 109 11.55 6.10 -14.24
N PHE A 110 11.33 5.00 -13.52
CA PHE A 110 10.65 5.02 -12.23
C PHE A 110 11.33 5.96 -11.22
N HIS A 111 12.65 5.82 -11.03
CA HIS A 111 13.39 6.65 -10.07
C HIS A 111 13.47 8.12 -10.50
N GLU A 112 13.67 8.39 -11.79
CA GLU A 112 13.68 9.77 -12.30
C GLU A 112 12.39 10.51 -11.98
N HIS A 113 11.23 9.88 -12.22
CA HIS A 113 9.95 10.44 -11.85
C HIS A 113 9.82 10.67 -10.34
N LEU A 114 10.22 9.69 -9.52
CA LEU A 114 10.10 9.80 -8.06
C LEU A 114 11.04 10.84 -7.46
N HIS A 115 12.27 10.98 -7.95
CA HIS A 115 13.20 12.02 -7.49
C HIS A 115 12.70 13.42 -7.84
N ARG A 116 12.17 13.60 -9.07
CA ARG A 116 11.54 14.87 -9.47
C ARG A 116 10.32 15.19 -8.61
N ALA A 117 9.47 14.20 -8.35
CA ALA A 117 8.34 14.36 -7.46
C ALA A 117 8.76 14.71 -6.03
N ASP A 118 9.78 14.02 -5.48
CA ASP A 118 10.24 14.25 -4.11
C ASP A 118 10.81 15.66 -3.93
N ALA A 119 11.59 16.15 -4.91
CA ALA A 119 12.13 17.51 -4.90
C ALA A 119 11.00 18.57 -4.91
N LEU A 120 10.05 18.43 -5.83
CA LEU A 120 8.91 19.35 -5.95
C LEU A 120 8.04 19.35 -4.69
N LEU A 121 7.66 18.16 -4.20
CA LEU A 121 6.85 18.02 -2.99
C LEU A 121 7.62 18.48 -1.75
N SER A 122 8.95 18.39 -1.74
CA SER A 122 9.76 18.94 -0.65
C SER A 122 9.62 20.46 -0.57
N GLN A 123 9.65 21.14 -1.72
CA GLN A 123 9.40 22.58 -1.78
C GLN A 123 7.98 22.91 -1.31
N VAL A 124 6.96 22.18 -1.79
CA VAL A 124 5.57 22.36 -1.35
C VAL A 124 5.43 22.24 0.16
N THR A 125 5.95 21.16 0.76
CA THR A 125 5.81 20.96 2.22
C THR A 125 6.64 21.92 3.06
N LYS A 126 7.67 22.55 2.48
CA LYS A 126 8.41 23.64 3.13
C LYS A 126 7.58 24.93 3.14
N GLU A 127 6.93 25.25 2.03
CA GLU A 127 6.12 26.48 1.89
C GLU A 127 4.75 26.37 2.56
N GLN A 128 4.13 25.19 2.51
CA GLN A 128 2.84 24.91 3.12
C GLN A 128 2.92 23.61 3.95
N PRO A 129 3.44 23.67 5.20
CA PRO A 129 3.55 22.50 6.07
C PRO A 129 2.22 21.78 6.34
N GLY A 130 1.09 22.50 6.25
CA GLY A 130 -0.27 21.96 6.40
C GLY A 130 -0.82 21.19 5.19
N ASN A 131 -0.04 21.00 4.12
CA ASN A 131 -0.51 20.32 2.91
C ASN A 131 -0.48 18.79 3.08
N VAL A 132 -1.59 18.22 3.58
CA VAL A 132 -1.71 16.77 3.84
C VAL A 132 -1.57 15.92 2.57
N ALA A 133 -2.02 16.40 1.40
CA ALA A 133 -1.90 15.65 0.15
C ALA A 133 -0.44 15.55 -0.30
N ALA A 134 0.33 16.63 -0.19
CA ALA A 134 1.77 16.61 -0.48
C ALA A 134 2.53 15.68 0.48
N TRP A 135 2.21 15.71 1.78
CA TRP A 135 2.78 14.77 2.74
C TRP A 135 2.39 13.32 2.43
N THR A 136 1.14 13.06 2.05
CA THR A 136 0.66 11.72 1.67
C THR A 136 1.46 11.16 0.50
N GLU A 137 1.72 11.96 -0.54
CA GLU A 137 2.56 11.55 -1.66
C GLU A 137 4.03 11.37 -1.24
N ARG A 138 4.56 12.20 -0.34
CA ARG A 138 5.92 12.00 0.21
C ARG A 138 6.04 10.69 1.00
N VAL A 139 5.01 10.29 1.76
CA VAL A 139 4.98 8.97 2.41
C VAL A 139 4.98 7.85 1.36
N ARG A 140 4.18 7.98 0.28
CA ARG A 140 4.14 7.01 -0.83
C ARG A 140 5.48 6.89 -1.56
N ILE A 141 6.17 8.01 -1.81
CA ILE A 141 7.46 8.05 -2.51
C ILE A 141 8.53 7.32 -1.71
N SER A 142 8.52 7.41 -0.38
CA SER A 142 9.55 6.78 0.47
C SER A 142 9.75 5.30 0.18
N ARG A 143 8.65 4.59 -0.10
CA ARG A 143 8.65 3.19 -0.48
C ARG A 143 9.29 2.94 -1.84
N GLY A 144 9.03 3.82 -2.80
CA GLY A 144 9.58 3.72 -4.14
C GLY A 144 11.08 4.04 -4.21
N LEU A 145 11.53 5.01 -3.41
CA LEU A 145 12.95 5.41 -3.32
C LEU A 145 13.76 4.61 -2.29
N GLY A 146 13.16 3.67 -1.57
CA GLY A 146 13.87 2.86 -0.58
C GLY A 146 14.38 3.64 0.64
N LEU A 147 13.69 4.71 1.05
CA LEU A 147 14.11 5.60 2.16
C LEU A 147 14.04 4.93 3.56
N GLY A 148 13.37 3.78 3.65
CA GLY A 148 13.23 3.02 4.89
C GLY A 148 12.12 3.53 5.82
N ILE A 149 11.82 2.73 6.84
CA ILE A 149 10.66 2.91 7.72
C ILE A 149 10.78 4.18 8.57
N LYS A 150 11.97 4.47 9.11
CA LYS A 150 12.19 5.64 9.99
C LYS A 150 11.85 6.94 9.28
N GLN A 151 12.37 7.13 8.06
CA GLN A 151 12.09 8.35 7.29
C GLN A 151 10.62 8.41 6.83
N THR A 152 10.03 7.25 6.48
CA THR A 152 8.61 7.19 6.10
C THR A 152 7.69 7.55 7.26
N ARG A 153 7.99 7.07 8.47
CA ARG A 153 7.25 7.40 9.70
C ARG A 153 7.37 8.89 10.03
N ALA A 154 8.56 9.47 9.95
CA ALA A 154 8.73 10.91 10.15
C ALA A 154 7.90 11.74 9.16
N ARG A 155 7.85 11.35 7.88
CA ARG A 155 6.97 12.00 6.87
C ARG A 155 5.49 11.84 7.21
N TYR A 156 5.07 10.69 7.73
CA TYR A 156 3.71 10.46 8.19
C TYR A 156 3.35 11.32 9.41
N GLU A 157 4.25 11.49 10.37
CA GLU A 157 4.03 12.35 11.54
C GLU A 157 3.75 13.79 11.12
N TRP A 158 4.47 14.32 10.12
CA TRP A 158 4.13 15.62 9.52
C TRP A 158 2.76 15.64 8.83
N ALA A 159 2.38 14.56 8.15
CA ALA A 159 1.02 14.43 7.58
C ALA A 159 -0.05 14.48 8.68
N ALA A 160 0.18 13.80 9.80
CA ALA A 160 -0.74 13.74 10.95
C ALA A 160 -0.82 15.06 11.71
N GLN A 161 0.25 15.86 11.72
CA GLN A 161 0.24 17.23 12.22
C GLN A 161 -0.55 18.17 11.28
N ALA A 162 -0.42 17.98 9.96
CA ALA A 162 -1.15 18.77 8.97
C ALA A 162 -2.66 18.51 8.99
N ARG A 163 -3.08 17.26 9.21
CA ARG A 163 -4.48 16.84 9.34
C ARG A 163 -4.57 15.71 10.36
N PRO A 164 -5.34 15.86 11.46
CA PRO A 164 -5.56 14.77 12.40
C PRO A 164 -6.16 13.54 11.71
N HIS A 165 -5.63 12.36 12.05
CA HIS A 165 -6.07 11.07 11.53
C HIS A 165 -6.14 11.00 9.98
N PRO A 166 -5.06 11.32 9.25
CA PRO A 166 -5.07 11.44 7.79
C PRO A 166 -5.13 10.05 7.15
N TYR A 167 -6.34 9.51 6.98
CA TYR A 167 -6.57 8.11 6.59
C TYR A 167 -5.79 7.73 5.32
N MET A 168 -5.71 8.62 4.31
CA MET A 168 -4.94 8.36 3.10
C MET A 168 -3.42 8.25 3.35
N ALA A 169 -2.85 9.06 4.23
CA ALA A 169 -1.45 8.93 4.62
C ALA A 169 -1.21 7.67 5.47
N GLN A 170 -2.18 7.29 6.31
CA GLN A 170 -2.11 6.06 7.11
C GLN A 170 -2.04 4.82 6.21
N THR A 171 -2.84 4.75 5.14
CA THR A 171 -2.75 3.63 4.18
C THR A 171 -1.37 3.55 3.52
N GLN A 172 -0.73 4.70 3.23
CA GLN A 172 0.63 4.70 2.66
C GLN A 172 1.69 4.20 3.64
N LEU A 173 1.62 4.61 4.92
CA LEU A 173 2.53 4.10 5.95
C LEU A 173 2.29 2.61 6.24
N LEU A 174 1.03 2.17 6.29
CA LEU A 174 0.69 0.75 6.45
C LEU A 174 1.36 -0.11 5.39
N GLN A 175 1.27 0.30 4.12
CA GLN A 175 1.94 -0.38 3.01
C GLN A 175 3.47 -0.43 3.21
N GLN A 176 4.10 0.62 3.73
CA GLN A 176 5.53 0.59 4.05
C GLN A 176 5.87 -0.39 5.20
N LEU A 177 4.95 -0.61 6.13
CA LEU A 177 5.14 -1.54 7.26
C LEU A 177 4.89 -3.00 6.89
N CYS A 178 4.38 -3.29 5.68
CA CYS A 178 4.26 -4.66 5.18
C CYS A 178 5.65 -5.33 5.04
N PRO A 179 5.79 -6.64 5.33
CA PRO A 179 7.07 -7.36 5.20
C PRO A 179 7.73 -7.24 3.83
N LYS A 180 6.93 -7.27 2.75
CA LYS A 180 7.39 -7.07 1.36
C LYS A 180 8.12 -5.74 1.10
N TRP A 181 8.04 -4.79 2.03
CA TRP A 181 8.70 -3.47 1.96
C TRP A 181 9.69 -3.23 3.11
N GLY A 182 10.14 -4.30 3.78
CA GLY A 182 11.12 -4.25 4.87
C GLY A 182 10.52 -4.01 6.26
N GLY A 183 9.19 -4.04 6.39
CA GLY A 183 8.50 -3.99 7.67
C GLY A 183 8.25 -5.35 8.31
N SER A 184 7.26 -5.42 9.20
CA SER A 184 6.84 -6.65 9.86
C SER A 184 5.34 -6.66 10.10
N LEU A 185 4.74 -7.85 10.14
CA LEU A 185 3.31 -8.00 10.44
C LEU A 185 2.97 -7.39 11.81
N ALA A 186 3.84 -7.57 12.81
CA ALA A 186 3.66 -7.00 14.13
C ALA A 186 3.60 -5.46 14.09
N ALA A 187 4.54 -4.81 13.40
CA ALA A 187 4.56 -3.35 13.28
C ALA A 187 3.35 -2.82 12.49
N MET A 188 2.95 -3.53 11.43
CA MET A 188 1.78 -3.20 10.61
C MET A 188 0.48 -3.26 11.44
N HIS A 189 0.24 -4.35 12.16
CA HIS A 189 -0.95 -4.51 13.00
C HIS A 189 -0.96 -3.56 14.19
N ALA A 190 0.20 -3.31 14.82
CA ALA A 190 0.30 -2.32 15.90
C ALA A 190 -0.07 -0.92 15.41
N PHE A 191 0.46 -0.49 14.26
CA PHE A 191 0.12 0.80 13.67
C PHE A 191 -1.35 0.91 13.27
N ALA A 192 -1.92 -0.16 12.68
CA ALA A 192 -3.33 -0.18 12.32
C ALA A 192 -4.25 -0.04 13.54
N ARG A 193 -3.91 -0.72 14.62
CA ARG A 193 -4.61 -0.63 15.91
C ARG A 193 -4.53 0.79 16.49
N GLU A 194 -3.33 1.35 16.56
CA GLU A 194 -3.08 2.71 17.03
C GLU A 194 -3.94 3.74 16.28
N CYS A 195 -3.93 3.69 14.95
CA CYS A 195 -4.73 4.60 14.11
C CYS A 195 -6.23 4.49 14.37
N ALA A 196 -6.74 3.27 14.55
CA ALA A 196 -8.15 3.01 14.72
C ALA A 196 -8.65 3.36 16.14
N GLU A 197 -7.82 3.15 17.16
CA GLU A 197 -8.17 3.45 18.56
C GLU A 197 -8.17 4.95 18.82
N GLN A 198 -7.22 5.70 18.25
CA GLN A 198 -7.08 7.14 18.44
C GLN A 198 -8.09 7.98 17.63
N ALA A 199 -8.64 7.45 16.53
CA ALA A 199 -9.56 8.22 15.68
C ALA A 199 -10.98 8.32 16.28
N PRO A 200 -11.76 9.38 15.97
CA PRO A 200 -13.16 9.47 16.35
C PRO A 200 -14.00 8.31 15.79
N GLY A 201 -15.09 7.96 16.48
CA GLY A 201 -16.07 7.00 15.96
C GLY A 201 -16.75 7.54 14.69
N GLY A 202 -17.08 6.66 13.75
CA GLY A 202 -17.65 7.07 12.45
C GLY A 202 -16.62 7.55 11.43
N SER A 203 -15.34 7.67 11.82
CA SER A 203 -14.27 7.96 10.87
C SER A 203 -13.93 6.76 9.97
N LEU A 204 -13.19 7.01 8.88
CA LEU A 204 -12.71 5.95 7.98
C LEU A 204 -11.61 5.10 8.63
N ASN A 205 -10.94 5.63 9.65
CA ASN A 205 -9.63 5.15 10.10
C ASN A 205 -9.64 3.72 10.61
N ALA A 206 -10.74 3.25 11.21
CA ALA A 206 -10.81 1.86 11.66
C ALA A 206 -10.74 0.84 10.50
N ALA A 207 -11.05 1.24 9.27
CA ALA A 207 -10.88 0.39 8.09
C ALA A 207 -9.42 -0.01 7.81
N ILE A 208 -8.44 0.68 8.40
CA ILE A 208 -7.02 0.30 8.27
C ILE A 208 -6.72 -1.06 8.90
N ILE A 209 -7.51 -1.47 9.91
CA ILE A 209 -7.44 -2.83 10.48
C ILE A 209 -7.78 -3.85 9.40
N ALA A 210 -8.83 -3.61 8.62
CA ALA A 210 -9.22 -4.48 7.54
C ALA A 210 -8.17 -4.53 6.41
N GLU A 211 -7.51 -3.41 6.10
CA GLU A 211 -6.38 -3.39 5.16
C GLU A 211 -5.18 -4.19 5.69
N ALA A 212 -4.80 -4.01 6.96
CA ALA A 212 -3.71 -4.77 7.59
C ALA A 212 -3.98 -6.28 7.57
N HIS A 213 -5.22 -6.66 7.84
CA HIS A 213 -5.71 -8.03 7.78
C HIS A 213 -5.63 -8.58 6.35
N PHE A 214 -6.08 -7.81 5.35
CA PHE A 214 -5.97 -8.17 3.95
C PHE A 214 -4.52 -8.41 3.52
N GLU A 215 -3.61 -7.50 3.84
CA GLU A 215 -2.17 -7.64 3.55
C GLU A 215 -1.55 -8.86 4.26
N HIS A 216 -1.90 -9.09 5.53
CA HIS A 216 -1.46 -10.27 6.27
C HIS A 216 -1.85 -11.56 5.55
N THR A 217 -3.10 -11.67 5.06
CA THR A 217 -3.55 -12.89 4.36
C THR A 217 -2.79 -13.13 3.05
N GLY A 218 -2.44 -12.07 2.33
CA GLY A 218 -1.60 -12.15 1.13
C GLY A 218 -0.17 -12.59 1.43
N GLU A 219 0.36 -12.20 2.59
CA GLU A 219 1.72 -12.52 3.05
C GLU A 219 1.85 -14.00 3.48
N VAL A 220 1.00 -14.46 4.42
CA VAL A 220 1.12 -15.81 5.00
C VAL A 220 0.53 -16.92 4.13
N ARG A 221 -0.24 -16.56 3.10
CA ARG A 221 -0.91 -17.48 2.17
C ARG A 221 -1.64 -18.65 2.86
N SER A 222 -2.13 -18.43 4.07
CA SER A 222 -2.79 -19.43 4.91
C SER A 222 -4.15 -18.93 5.38
N SER A 223 -5.19 -19.72 5.12
CA SER A 223 -6.54 -19.45 5.60
C SER A 223 -6.74 -19.78 7.08
N ARG A 224 -5.72 -20.32 7.78
CA ARG A 224 -5.80 -20.59 9.22
C ARG A 224 -5.93 -19.30 10.03
N VAL A 225 -5.25 -18.24 9.60
CA VAL A 225 -5.33 -16.91 10.23
C VAL A 225 -6.76 -16.35 10.17
N LEU A 226 -7.54 -16.68 9.14
CA LEU A 226 -8.93 -16.25 8.99
C LEU A 226 -9.91 -16.96 9.93
N ARG A 227 -9.48 -18.05 10.59
CA ARG A 227 -10.26 -18.79 11.58
C ARG A 227 -9.94 -18.37 13.02
N ASP A 228 -8.99 -17.46 13.20
CA ASP A 228 -8.66 -16.90 14.50
C ASP A 228 -9.79 -15.98 14.97
N GLN A 229 -10.33 -16.28 16.15
CA GLN A 229 -11.44 -15.51 16.71
C GLN A 229 -11.01 -14.06 16.99
N GLU A 230 -9.76 -13.82 17.39
CA GLU A 230 -9.28 -12.46 17.60
C GLU A 230 -9.34 -11.65 16.30
N TYR A 231 -8.97 -12.28 15.18
CA TYR A 231 -9.02 -11.65 13.86
C TYR A 231 -10.46 -11.32 13.46
N VAL A 232 -11.40 -12.24 13.68
CA VAL A 232 -12.84 -12.03 13.42
C VAL A 232 -13.34 -10.85 14.25
N ASP A 233 -13.05 -10.83 15.54
CA ASP A 233 -13.52 -9.81 16.48
C ASP A 233 -12.96 -8.43 16.13
N ARG A 234 -11.69 -8.35 15.69
CA ARG A 234 -11.07 -7.11 15.24
C ARG A 234 -11.69 -6.56 13.97
N VAL A 235 -12.06 -7.40 13.01
CA VAL A 235 -12.79 -6.97 11.80
C VAL A 235 -14.16 -6.42 12.17
N LEU A 236 -14.91 -7.09 13.05
CA LEU A 236 -16.23 -6.63 13.49
C LEU A 236 -16.15 -5.34 14.29
N TRP A 237 -15.16 -5.20 15.17
CA TRP A 237 -14.89 -3.98 15.90
C TRP A 237 -14.60 -2.82 14.94
N ALA A 238 -13.78 -3.05 13.90
CA ALA A 238 -13.48 -2.04 12.89
C ALA A 238 -14.72 -1.60 12.10
N ILE A 239 -15.62 -2.53 11.77
CA ILE A 239 -16.91 -2.22 11.14
C ILE A 239 -17.75 -1.33 12.05
N ALA A 240 -17.94 -1.73 13.32
CA ALA A 240 -18.76 -0.99 14.27
C ALA A 240 -18.21 0.40 14.60
N ARG A 241 -16.87 0.56 14.62
CA ARG A 241 -16.18 1.84 14.89
C ARG A 241 -16.23 2.78 13.67
N SER A 242 -16.39 2.26 12.46
CA SER A 242 -16.40 3.01 11.19
C SER A 242 -17.79 2.96 10.53
N ALA A 243 -17.97 2.21 9.44
CA ALA A 243 -19.19 2.19 8.63
C ALA A 243 -20.48 1.80 9.37
N GLY A 244 -20.37 1.11 10.51
CA GLY A 244 -21.50 0.75 11.37
C GLY A 244 -21.79 1.76 12.50
N HIS A 245 -20.98 2.80 12.63
CA HIS A 245 -21.14 3.83 13.67
C HIS A 245 -22.25 4.83 13.27
N PRO A 246 -23.09 5.31 14.22
CA PRO A 246 -24.16 6.26 13.92
C PRO A 246 -23.68 7.56 13.25
N ASP A 247 -22.48 8.02 13.63
CA ASP A 247 -21.89 9.27 13.11
C ASP A 247 -21.12 9.09 11.79
N PHE A 248 -21.15 7.90 11.18
CA PHE A 248 -20.45 7.66 9.92
C PHE A 248 -21.02 8.53 8.79
N GLN A 249 -20.13 9.26 8.10
CA GLN A 249 -20.48 10.05 6.92
C GLN A 249 -19.60 9.63 5.72
N PRO A 250 -20.19 9.46 4.52
CA PRO A 250 -19.41 9.21 3.31
C PRO A 250 -18.55 10.42 2.92
N VAL A 251 -17.26 10.39 3.24
CA VAL A 251 -16.27 11.40 2.85
C VAL A 251 -15.28 10.85 1.82
N HIS A 252 -14.44 11.70 1.22
CA HIS A 252 -13.43 11.27 0.26
C HIS A 252 -12.55 10.15 0.87
N GLY A 253 -12.54 8.98 0.22
CA GLY A 253 -11.87 7.77 0.71
C GLY A 253 -12.81 6.66 1.20
N TRP A 254 -14.10 6.95 1.40
CA TRP A 254 -15.07 6.00 1.96
C TRP A 254 -15.19 4.70 1.15
N VAL A 255 -15.13 4.78 -0.20
CA VAL A 255 -15.21 3.59 -1.07
C VAL A 255 -14.03 2.64 -0.82
N SER A 256 -12.83 3.20 -0.59
CA SER A 256 -11.65 2.41 -0.26
C SER A 256 -11.80 1.71 1.10
N ALA A 257 -12.20 2.48 2.11
CA ALA A 257 -12.42 2.01 3.48
C ALA A 257 -13.46 0.88 3.54
N LEU A 258 -14.64 1.11 2.98
CA LEU A 258 -15.70 0.09 2.92
C LEU A 258 -15.28 -1.10 2.05
N GLY A 259 -14.52 -0.88 0.98
CA GLY A 259 -13.98 -1.96 0.15
C GLY A 259 -13.13 -2.93 0.96
N TYR A 260 -12.20 -2.43 1.79
CA TYR A 260 -11.39 -3.27 2.66
C TYR A 260 -12.21 -3.94 3.77
N LEU A 261 -13.09 -3.20 4.45
CA LEU A 261 -13.99 -3.76 5.47
C LEU A 261 -14.83 -4.91 4.90
N THR A 262 -15.36 -4.73 3.69
CA THR A 262 -16.19 -5.72 3.00
C THR A 262 -15.38 -6.96 2.63
N ALA A 263 -14.17 -6.77 2.10
CA ALA A 263 -13.27 -7.87 1.76
C ALA A 263 -12.88 -8.66 3.03
N ALA A 264 -12.49 -7.98 4.10
CA ALA A 264 -12.14 -8.62 5.36
C ALA A 264 -13.33 -9.40 5.95
N ALA A 265 -14.51 -8.80 6.05
CA ALA A 265 -15.73 -9.46 6.53
C ALA A 265 -16.08 -10.70 5.69
N SER A 266 -15.89 -10.63 4.37
CA SER A 266 -16.11 -11.75 3.47
C SER A 266 -15.10 -12.89 3.71
N LEU A 267 -13.83 -12.55 3.95
CA LEU A 267 -12.76 -13.51 4.20
C LEU A 267 -12.93 -14.25 5.53
N VAL A 268 -13.44 -13.56 6.56
CA VAL A 268 -13.68 -14.16 7.89
C VAL A 268 -15.07 -14.80 8.04
N GLY A 269 -15.83 -14.94 6.95
CA GLY A 269 -17.14 -15.61 6.96
C GLY A 269 -18.29 -14.81 7.58
N ARG A 270 -18.10 -13.52 7.84
CA ARG A 270 -19.11 -12.59 8.38
C ARG A 270 -19.99 -12.03 7.26
N HIS A 271 -20.75 -12.93 6.64
CA HIS A 271 -21.51 -12.65 5.42
C HIS A 271 -22.67 -11.67 5.61
N ARG A 272 -23.24 -11.58 6.82
CA ARG A 272 -24.31 -10.62 7.11
C ARG A 272 -23.76 -9.19 7.04
N GLU A 273 -22.69 -8.94 7.77
CA GLU A 273 -22.01 -7.65 7.81
C GLU A 273 -21.44 -7.29 6.43
N ALA A 274 -20.83 -8.26 5.74
CA ALA A 274 -20.36 -8.07 4.37
C ALA A 274 -21.50 -7.66 3.41
N ALA A 275 -22.70 -8.26 3.53
CA ALA A 275 -23.83 -7.92 2.69
C ALA A 275 -24.35 -6.49 2.92
N GLU A 276 -24.34 -6.02 4.17
CA GLU A 276 -24.70 -4.64 4.52
C GLU A 276 -23.72 -3.64 3.89
N LEU A 277 -22.41 -3.92 3.98
CA LEU A 277 -21.36 -3.10 3.37
C LEU A 277 -21.41 -3.14 1.83
N PHE A 278 -21.69 -4.30 1.23
CA PHE A 278 -21.90 -4.39 -0.22
C PHE A 278 -23.11 -3.58 -0.68
N SER A 279 -24.19 -3.56 0.10
CA SER A 279 -25.36 -2.73 -0.18
C SER A 279 -24.98 -1.24 -0.17
N ALA A 280 -24.20 -0.80 0.82
CA ALA A 280 -23.73 0.59 0.93
C ALA A 280 -22.79 0.99 -0.23
N LEU A 281 -21.88 0.12 -0.65
CA LEU A 281 -21.00 0.35 -1.80
C LEU A 281 -21.75 0.42 -3.14
N GLY A 282 -22.85 -0.33 -3.26
CA GLY A 282 -23.57 -0.49 -4.52
C GLY A 282 -22.71 -1.18 -5.58
N ASN A 283 -22.46 -0.51 -6.70
CA ASN A 283 -21.56 -0.99 -7.76
C ASN A 283 -20.13 -0.44 -7.65
N ARG A 284 -19.83 0.41 -6.66
CA ARG A 284 -18.50 0.99 -6.47
C ARG A 284 -17.57 -0.03 -5.85
N VAL A 285 -16.35 -0.08 -6.34
CA VAL A 285 -15.38 -1.06 -5.87
C VAL A 285 -14.00 -0.45 -5.69
N ASN A 286 -13.33 -0.85 -4.61
CA ASN A 286 -11.91 -0.60 -4.42
C ASN A 286 -11.14 -1.61 -5.28
N PRO A 287 -10.38 -1.16 -6.31
CA PRO A 287 -9.66 -2.07 -7.20
C PRO A 287 -8.63 -2.91 -6.44
N HIS A 288 -7.95 -2.37 -5.42
CA HIS A 288 -6.95 -3.11 -4.65
C HIS A 288 -7.57 -4.24 -3.80
N ALA A 289 -8.75 -3.99 -3.24
CA ALA A 289 -9.48 -5.00 -2.48
C ALA A 289 -10.07 -6.11 -3.38
N LEU A 290 -10.33 -5.82 -4.66
CA LEU A 290 -10.84 -6.78 -5.63
C LEU A 290 -9.76 -7.59 -6.35
N ASP A 291 -8.61 -7.00 -6.65
CA ASP A 291 -7.59 -7.57 -7.56
C ASP A 291 -6.91 -8.83 -6.98
N THR A 292 -6.77 -8.95 -5.66
CA THR A 292 -6.03 -10.07 -5.04
C THR A 292 -6.89 -11.26 -4.60
N SER A 293 -8.16 -11.36 -5.03
CA SER A 293 -8.93 -12.61 -4.89
C SER A 293 -9.94 -12.85 -6.01
N THR A 294 -9.42 -13.01 -7.23
CA THR A 294 -10.20 -13.19 -8.47
C THR A 294 -11.19 -14.36 -8.51
N PHE A 295 -11.25 -15.24 -7.50
CA PHE A 295 -12.22 -16.35 -7.50
C PHE A 295 -13.28 -16.33 -6.38
N ARG A 296 -13.00 -15.74 -5.20
CA ARG A 296 -13.94 -15.79 -4.05
C ARG A 296 -14.83 -14.55 -3.93
N MET A 297 -14.31 -13.34 -4.19
CA MET A 297 -15.11 -12.12 -4.08
C MET A 297 -16.13 -11.96 -5.22
N SER A 298 -15.79 -12.31 -6.46
CA SER A 298 -16.72 -12.22 -7.60
C SER A 298 -17.96 -13.09 -7.42
N SER A 299 -17.78 -14.32 -6.92
CA SER A 299 -18.87 -15.25 -6.65
C SER A 299 -19.67 -14.89 -5.39
N ALA A 300 -19.01 -14.37 -4.34
CA ALA A 300 -19.68 -13.85 -3.14
C ALA A 300 -20.50 -12.58 -3.44
N TRP A 301 -19.95 -11.66 -4.23
CA TRP A 301 -20.59 -10.44 -4.69
C TRP A 301 -21.84 -10.73 -5.55
N ALA A 302 -21.72 -11.65 -6.52
CA ALA A 302 -22.86 -12.08 -7.35
C ALA A 302 -23.99 -12.73 -6.53
N ARG A 303 -23.64 -13.56 -5.52
CA ARG A 303 -24.62 -14.24 -4.65
C ARG A 303 -25.32 -13.28 -3.67
N MET A 304 -24.62 -12.29 -3.12
CA MET A 304 -25.18 -11.37 -2.13
C MET A 304 -26.00 -10.23 -2.76
N ARG A 305 -25.66 -9.76 -3.97
CA ARG A 305 -26.45 -8.76 -4.72
C ARG A 305 -27.89 -9.20 -5.03
N GLY A 306 -28.15 -10.50 -5.11
CA GLY A 306 -29.49 -11.01 -5.43
C GLY A 306 -30.50 -10.87 -4.29
N ARG A 307 -30.11 -10.50 -3.06
CA ARG A 307 -30.99 -10.62 -1.89
C ARG A 307 -31.52 -9.30 -1.29
N ARG A 308 -30.88 -8.14 -1.50
CA ARG A 308 -31.35 -6.86 -0.91
C ARG A 308 -30.89 -5.65 -1.73
N GLN A 309 -31.74 -5.12 -2.59
CA GLN A 309 -31.64 -3.74 -3.05
C GLN A 309 -32.62 -2.90 -2.22
N GLY A 310 -32.17 -1.79 -1.61
CA GLY A 310 -33.06 -0.74 -1.08
C GLY A 310 -33.22 -0.61 0.44
N ALA A 311 -32.33 -1.15 1.28
CA ALA A 311 -32.40 -0.91 2.73
C ALA A 311 -31.51 0.28 3.15
N PRO A 312 -32.01 1.26 3.93
CA PRO A 312 -31.16 2.26 4.58
C PRO A 312 -30.20 1.58 5.58
N LEU A 313 -29.08 2.24 5.89
CA LEU A 313 -28.18 1.85 6.98
C LEU A 313 -28.98 1.81 8.29
N VAL A 314 -29.41 0.63 8.72
CA VAL A 314 -29.97 0.44 10.06
C VAL A 314 -28.79 0.28 10.99
N ALA A 315 -28.73 1.13 12.03
CA ALA A 315 -27.73 1.03 13.09
C ALA A 315 -27.56 -0.43 13.52
N VAL A 316 -26.32 -0.93 13.44
CA VAL A 316 -25.98 -2.24 13.99
C VAL A 316 -26.35 -2.20 15.47
N SER A 317 -27.22 -3.13 15.91
CA SER A 317 -27.57 -3.24 17.34
C SER A 317 -26.30 -3.17 18.18
N PRO A 318 -26.28 -2.36 19.26
CA PRO A 318 -25.08 -2.21 20.07
C PRO A 318 -24.65 -3.58 20.58
N HIS A 319 -23.53 -4.07 20.07
CA HIS A 319 -22.89 -5.25 20.63
C HIS A 319 -22.45 -4.86 22.04
N ARG A 320 -22.81 -5.69 23.03
CA ARG A 320 -22.35 -5.57 24.41
C ARG A 320 -20.83 -5.34 24.40
N PRO A 321 -20.30 -4.32 25.10
CA PRO A 321 -18.87 -4.07 25.14
C PRO A 321 -18.16 -5.33 25.63
N ALA A 322 -17.09 -5.72 24.94
CA ALA A 322 -16.21 -6.77 25.43
C ALA A 322 -15.69 -6.37 26.83
N PRO A 323 -15.62 -7.29 27.80
CA PRO A 323 -15.03 -6.99 29.09
C PRO A 323 -13.59 -6.50 28.89
N PRO A 324 -13.09 -5.58 29.75
CA PRO A 324 -11.71 -5.15 29.69
C PRO A 324 -10.79 -6.38 29.78
N VAL A 325 -9.83 -6.47 28.87
CA VAL A 325 -8.76 -7.46 28.94
C VAL A 325 -8.06 -7.24 30.29
N PRO A 326 -7.97 -8.27 31.16
CA PRO A 326 -7.26 -8.11 32.43
C PRO A 326 -5.82 -7.72 32.14
N ALA A 327 -5.28 -6.77 32.90
CA ALA A 327 -3.86 -6.47 32.86
C ALA A 327 -3.09 -7.78 33.12
N GLU A 328 -2.23 -8.18 32.18
CA GLU A 328 -1.32 -9.30 32.36
C GLU A 328 -0.46 -9.04 33.60
N GLN A 329 -0.68 -9.85 34.65
CA GLN A 329 0.28 -9.94 35.73
C GLN A 329 1.54 -10.63 35.20
N PRO A 330 2.75 -10.18 35.58
CA PRO A 330 3.98 -10.79 35.14
C PRO A 330 4.02 -12.25 35.59
N VAL A 331 4.13 -13.16 34.62
CA VAL A 331 4.34 -14.59 34.85
C VAL A 331 5.74 -14.78 35.43
N PRO A 332 5.92 -15.56 36.53
CA PRO A 332 7.24 -15.85 37.05
C PRO A 332 8.02 -16.72 36.07
N GLU A 333 9.26 -16.32 35.83
CA GLU A 333 10.25 -16.97 34.97
C GLU A 333 10.42 -18.44 35.39
N GLN A 334 9.94 -19.37 34.56
CA GLN A 334 10.26 -20.79 34.68
C GLN A 334 11.14 -21.19 33.50
N ASP A 335 12.29 -21.77 33.85
CA ASP A 335 13.38 -22.17 32.98
C ASP A 335 12.93 -22.99 31.74
N LEU A 336 13.18 -22.45 30.56
CA LEU A 336 13.16 -23.18 29.29
C LEU A 336 14.60 -23.62 28.93
N PRO A 337 14.80 -24.83 28.36
CA PRO A 337 16.13 -25.34 28.07
C PRO A 337 16.81 -24.57 26.94
N VAL A 338 18.03 -24.11 27.22
CA VAL A 338 18.96 -23.46 26.30
C VAL A 338 19.33 -24.43 25.17
N GLY A 339 19.11 -24.04 23.91
CA GLY A 339 19.50 -24.88 22.79
C GLY A 339 19.14 -24.39 21.38
N LEU A 340 19.43 -23.13 21.02
CA LEU A 340 19.63 -22.76 19.61
C LEU A 340 20.91 -21.95 19.51
N ALA A 341 21.96 -22.60 19.01
CA ALA A 341 23.29 -22.03 18.84
C ALA A 341 23.23 -20.77 17.96
N ARG A 342 23.74 -19.65 18.48
CA ARG A 342 24.06 -18.47 17.66
C ARG A 342 25.22 -18.84 16.72
N PRO A 343 25.19 -18.48 15.43
CA PRO A 343 26.34 -18.70 14.55
C PRO A 343 27.55 -17.95 15.10
N GLY A 344 28.70 -18.64 15.20
CA GLY A 344 29.94 -18.05 15.69
C GLY A 344 30.37 -16.85 14.85
N ARG A 345 31.04 -15.87 15.49
CA ARG A 345 31.51 -14.62 14.86
C ARG A 345 32.23 -14.81 13.51
N ALA A 346 32.88 -15.96 13.29
CA ALA A 346 33.52 -16.31 12.03
C ALA A 346 32.52 -16.44 10.86
N VAL A 347 31.35 -17.07 11.08
CA VAL A 347 30.32 -17.27 10.05
C VAL A 347 29.66 -15.95 9.65
N ALA A 348 29.47 -15.04 10.61
CA ALA A 348 28.94 -13.71 10.34
C ALA A 348 29.92 -12.83 9.52
N ILE A 349 31.23 -12.98 9.76
CA ILE A 349 32.28 -12.29 9.00
C ILE A 349 32.39 -12.85 7.57
N GLU A 350 32.31 -14.17 7.40
CA GLU A 350 32.35 -14.80 6.06
C GLU A 350 31.14 -14.39 5.19
N VAL A 351 29.92 -14.35 5.75
CA VAL A 351 28.72 -13.91 5.02
C VAL A 351 28.78 -12.42 4.67
N ALA A 352 29.31 -11.59 5.56
CA ALA A 352 29.51 -10.16 5.29
C ALA A 352 30.56 -9.92 4.19
N LEU A 353 31.66 -10.68 4.17
CA LEU A 353 32.68 -10.60 3.13
C LEU A 353 32.18 -11.10 1.77
N LEU A 354 31.37 -12.16 1.74
CA LEU A 354 30.71 -12.64 0.51
C LEU A 354 29.72 -11.60 -0.05
N THR A 355 28.98 -10.92 0.82
CA THR A 355 28.04 -9.86 0.43
C THR A 355 28.78 -8.61 -0.06
N ALA A 356 29.87 -8.23 0.61
CA ALA A 356 30.74 -7.12 0.19
C ALA A 356 31.49 -7.43 -1.13
N PHE A 357 31.88 -8.67 -1.38
CA PHE A 357 32.52 -9.10 -2.63
C PHE A 357 31.53 -9.10 -3.80
N LEU A 358 30.27 -9.50 -3.59
CA LEU A 358 29.22 -9.46 -4.62
C LEU A 358 28.79 -8.03 -4.97
N ILE A 359 28.74 -7.13 -3.99
CA ILE A 359 28.35 -5.72 -4.19
C ILE A 359 29.53 -4.90 -4.72
N GLY A 360 30.73 -5.10 -4.19
CA GLY A 360 31.96 -4.40 -4.59
C GLY A 360 32.53 -4.86 -5.94
N GLY A 361 32.46 -6.17 -6.24
CA GLY A 361 32.90 -6.73 -7.51
C GLY A 361 32.08 -6.26 -8.71
N GLY A 362 30.77 -6.03 -8.52
CA GLY A 362 29.89 -5.47 -9.53
C GLY A 362 30.19 -4.00 -9.87
N TRP A 363 30.76 -3.25 -8.92
CA TRP A 363 31.14 -1.85 -9.11
C TRP A 363 32.46 -1.69 -9.87
N TYR A 364 33.45 -2.57 -9.62
CA TYR A 364 34.76 -2.53 -10.29
C TYR A 364 34.74 -3.04 -11.74
N LEU A 365 33.82 -3.96 -12.08
CA LEU A 365 33.66 -4.45 -13.47
C LEU A 365 32.96 -3.42 -14.38
N GLY A 366 32.12 -2.54 -13.82
CA GLY A 366 31.45 -1.48 -14.56
C GLY A 366 32.38 -0.33 -14.99
N SER A 367 33.41 -0.03 -14.19
CA SER A 367 34.40 1.02 -14.48
C SER A 367 35.49 0.58 -15.46
N ALA A 368 35.79 -0.72 -15.57
CA ALA A 368 36.70 -1.25 -16.61
C ALA A 368 36.03 -1.36 -17.99
N ALA A 369 34.71 -1.63 -18.04
CA ALA A 369 33.96 -1.77 -19.30
C ALA A 369 33.72 -0.44 -20.04
N GLY A 370 33.86 0.71 -19.36
CA GLY A 370 33.75 2.04 -19.98
C GLY A 370 34.96 2.49 -20.79
N ALA A 371 36.06 1.72 -20.80
CA ALA A 371 37.33 2.10 -21.41
C ALA A 371 37.74 1.27 -22.64
N TRP A 372 36.86 0.41 -23.18
CA TRP A 372 37.26 -0.59 -24.20
C TRP A 372 36.53 -0.42 -25.54
N THR A 373 37.30 -0.32 -26.63
CA THR A 373 36.84 -0.14 -28.01
C THR A 373 36.75 -1.47 -28.78
N PRO A 374 36.01 -1.53 -29.91
CA PRO A 374 35.31 -2.74 -30.35
C PRO A 374 36.03 -3.59 -31.42
N GLU A 375 37.32 -3.91 -31.26
CA GLU A 375 38.01 -4.83 -32.20
C GLU A 375 38.23 -6.27 -31.68
N ASP A 376 38.10 -6.55 -30.38
CA ASP A 376 38.37 -7.89 -29.80
C ASP A 376 37.12 -8.64 -29.26
N GLY A 377 35.98 -8.46 -29.93
CA GLY A 377 34.66 -8.88 -29.40
C GLY A 377 34.48 -10.38 -29.11
N LYS A 378 35.20 -11.28 -29.79
CA LYS A 378 35.03 -12.74 -29.57
C LYS A 378 35.89 -13.27 -28.44
N THR A 379 37.14 -12.84 -28.33
CA THR A 379 38.08 -13.29 -27.29
C THR A 379 37.66 -12.83 -25.90
N ALA A 380 37.12 -11.59 -25.82
CA ALA A 380 36.57 -11.03 -24.58
C ALA A 380 35.33 -11.78 -24.10
N GLN A 381 34.47 -12.23 -25.02
CA GLN A 381 33.27 -13.00 -24.66
C GLN A 381 33.63 -14.38 -24.08
N TYR A 382 34.64 -15.05 -24.64
CA TYR A 382 35.14 -16.32 -24.10
C TYR A 382 35.81 -16.15 -22.75
N ALA A 383 36.58 -15.08 -22.53
CA ALA A 383 37.19 -14.78 -21.24
C ALA A 383 36.14 -14.50 -20.15
N LEU A 384 35.07 -13.78 -20.49
CA LEU A 384 33.98 -13.47 -19.56
C LEU A 384 33.16 -14.71 -19.20
N VAL A 385 32.89 -15.58 -20.18
CA VAL A 385 32.24 -16.87 -19.94
C VAL A 385 33.14 -17.79 -19.11
N ALA A 386 34.45 -17.85 -19.38
CA ALA A 386 35.39 -18.64 -18.60
C ALA A 386 35.50 -18.13 -17.15
N LEU A 387 35.48 -16.81 -16.94
CA LEU A 387 35.48 -16.19 -15.60
C LEU A 387 34.19 -16.51 -14.84
N MET A 388 33.03 -16.46 -15.50
CA MET A 388 31.75 -16.84 -14.88
C MET A 388 31.70 -18.34 -14.52
N ILE A 389 32.25 -19.21 -15.36
CA ILE A 389 32.36 -20.65 -15.08
C ILE A 389 33.30 -20.89 -13.89
N ALA A 390 34.43 -20.18 -13.81
CA ALA A 390 35.36 -20.29 -12.69
C ALA A 390 34.75 -19.81 -11.37
N LEU A 391 33.97 -18.73 -11.39
CA LEU A 391 33.24 -18.22 -10.22
C LEU A 391 32.12 -19.17 -9.79
N ALA A 392 31.38 -19.75 -10.74
CA ALA A 392 30.36 -20.75 -10.45
C ALA A 392 30.96 -22.04 -9.87
N ALA A 393 32.09 -22.50 -10.41
CA ALA A 393 32.82 -23.66 -9.88
C ALA A 393 33.38 -23.38 -8.48
N GLY A 394 33.89 -22.16 -8.22
CA GLY A 394 34.33 -21.72 -6.91
C GLY A 394 33.19 -21.72 -5.88
N ALA A 395 32.04 -21.15 -6.24
CA ALA A 395 30.85 -21.12 -5.39
C ALA A 395 30.31 -22.53 -5.09
N LEU A 396 30.31 -23.42 -6.09
CA LEU A 396 29.89 -24.82 -5.92
C LEU A 396 30.83 -25.59 -4.99
N ARG A 397 32.14 -25.31 -5.05
CA ARG A 397 33.15 -25.93 -4.19
C ARG A 397 33.00 -25.47 -2.73
N VAL A 398 32.72 -24.19 -2.50
CA VAL A 398 32.42 -23.65 -1.17
C VAL A 398 31.13 -24.25 -0.61
N PHE A 399 30.09 -24.37 -1.43
CA PHE A 399 28.83 -25.00 -1.05
C PHE A 399 28.99 -26.49 -0.70
N PHE A 400 29.81 -27.23 -1.45
CA PHE A 400 30.06 -28.65 -1.19
C PHE A 400 30.89 -28.87 0.09
N VAL A 401 31.89 -28.00 0.36
CA VAL A 401 32.65 -28.03 1.62
C VAL A 401 31.76 -27.66 2.80
N PHE A 402 30.83 -26.72 2.63
CA PHE A 402 29.83 -26.36 3.64
C PHE A 402 28.90 -27.55 3.96
N LEU A 403 28.39 -28.24 2.93
CA LEU A 403 27.56 -29.45 3.10
C LEU A 403 28.32 -30.62 3.76
N LEU A 404 29.61 -30.81 3.43
CA LEU A 404 30.47 -31.83 4.06
C LEU A 404 30.75 -31.55 5.54
N ARG A 405 30.89 -30.27 5.92
CA ARG A 405 31.04 -29.87 7.33
C ARG A 405 29.75 -30.04 8.12
N LEU A 406 28.61 -29.70 7.51
CA LEU A 406 27.26 -29.96 8.04
C LEU A 406 27.01 -31.44 8.30
N HIS A 407 27.38 -32.31 7.34
CA HIS A 407 27.20 -33.77 7.48
C HIS A 407 28.12 -34.38 8.55
N ARG A 408 29.29 -33.80 8.82
CA ARG A 408 30.24 -34.33 9.81
C ARG A 408 30.04 -33.75 11.22
N GLY A 409 29.03 -32.90 11.43
CA GLY A 409 28.68 -32.36 12.75
C GLY A 409 29.74 -31.43 13.36
N HIS A 410 30.67 -30.91 12.55
CA HIS A 410 31.66 -29.93 13.00
C HIS A 410 31.14 -28.54 12.64
N TRP A 411 30.68 -27.79 13.64
CA TRP A 411 30.33 -26.38 13.55
C TRP A 411 31.39 -25.51 14.20
#